data_AF-A0A0K2RPS9-F1
#
_entry.id   AF-A0A0K2RPS9-F1
#
_cell.length_a   1.000
_cell.length_b   1.000
_cell.length_c   1.000
_cell.angle_alpha   90.00
_cell.angle_beta   90.00
_cell.angle_gamma   90.00
#
_symmetry.space_group_name_H-M   'P 1'
#
loop_
_entity.id
_entity.type
_entity.pdbx_description
1 polymer ?
#
loop_
_entity_poly.entity_id
_entity_poly.type
_entity_poly.pdbx_seq_one_letter_code
_entity_poly.pdbx_strand_id
1 'polypeptide(L)'
;MKRRIKSSKNHERGAVAVEFALVAPILVSLIIAVVEFSNAYNIQVSVTQASREAARSMAITNDTSKATAAGKAGAPSLDTSKLSFSYSGACAAGSPPQQSR
;
A
#
# COMPACT_ATOMS: atom_id res chain seq x y z
N MET A 1 -51.98 39.39 29.16
CA MET A 1 -50.87 39.43 28.18
C MET A 1 -50.47 38.01 27.78
N LYS A 2 -50.72 37.57 26.55
CA LYS A 2 -50.41 36.21 26.05
C LYS A 2 -49.05 36.26 25.31
N ARG A 3 -47.96 35.84 25.96
CA ARG A 3 -46.66 35.70 25.30
C ARG A 3 -46.65 34.41 24.46
N ARG A 4 -46.66 34.55 23.14
CA ARG A 4 -46.44 33.45 22.20
C ARG A 4 -44.95 33.09 22.19
N ILE A 5 -44.62 31.90 22.65
CA ILE A 5 -43.28 31.32 22.53
C ILE A 5 -43.12 30.82 21.08
N LYS A 6 -42.25 31.48 20.30
CA LYS A 6 -41.99 31.14 18.90
C LYS A 6 -40.91 30.06 18.80
N SER A 7 -41.35 28.84 18.52
CA SER A 7 -40.67 27.67 17.92
C SER A 7 -39.14 27.53 18.05
N SER A 8 -38.75 26.57 18.90
CA SER A 8 -37.38 26.06 19.11
C SER A 8 -36.86 25.13 17.99
N LYS A 9 -37.71 24.70 17.05
CA LYS A 9 -37.36 23.64 16.06
C LYS A 9 -36.24 24.02 15.08
N ASN A 10 -36.00 25.31 14.85
CA ASN A 10 -34.96 25.75 13.91
C ASN A 10 -33.56 25.78 14.54
N HIS A 11 -33.45 25.93 15.87
CA HIS A 11 -32.16 25.92 16.57
C HIS A 11 -31.56 24.51 16.67
N GLU A 12 -32.40 23.50 16.88
CA GLU A 12 -31.96 22.09 16.97
C GLU A 12 -31.36 21.60 15.64
N ARG A 13 -31.94 21.99 14.49
CA ARG A 13 -31.43 21.63 13.16
C ARG A 13 -30.08 22.30 12.84
N GLY A 14 -29.84 23.50 13.35
CA GLY A 14 -28.57 24.22 13.19
C GLY A 14 -27.45 23.60 14.02
N ALA A 15 -27.74 23.18 15.24
CA ALA A 15 -26.76 22.52 16.11
C ALA A 15 -26.23 21.21 15.51
N VAL A 16 -27.13 20.36 14.99
CA VAL A 16 -26.76 19.09 14.33
C VAL A 16 -25.85 19.32 13.12
N ALA A 17 -26.07 20.38 12.34
CA ALA A 17 -25.22 20.71 11.20
C ALA A 17 -23.78 21.08 11.63
N VAL A 18 -23.63 21.75 12.78
CA VAL A 18 -22.33 22.12 13.32
C VAL A 18 -21.59 20.90 13.88
N GLU A 19 -22.28 20.03 14.60
CA GLU A 19 -21.71 18.77 15.09
C GLU A 19 -21.17 17.91 13.94
N PHE A 20 -21.96 17.79 12.86
CA PHE A 20 -21.51 17.09 11.66
C PHE A 20 -20.30 17.77 11.00
N ALA A 21 -20.30 19.11 10.91
CA ALA A 21 -19.18 19.84 10.32
C ALA A 21 -17.86 19.66 11.07
N LEU A 22 -17.90 19.36 12.37
CA LEU A 22 -16.71 19.07 13.19
C LEU A 22 -16.23 17.62 13.03
N VAL A 23 -17.14 16.66 12.91
CA VAL A 23 -16.80 15.22 12.82
C VAL A 23 -16.45 14.81 11.39
N ALA A 24 -17.17 15.33 10.39
CA ALA A 24 -16.98 15.02 8.98
C ALA A 24 -15.52 15.13 8.49
N PRO A 25 -14.73 16.19 8.79
CA PRO A 25 -13.34 16.28 8.33
C PRO A 25 -12.45 15.18 8.91
N ILE A 26 -12.68 14.75 10.16
CA ILE A 26 -11.95 13.65 10.79
C ILE A 26 -12.34 12.31 10.15
N LEU A 27 -13.63 12.12 9.88
CA LEU A 27 -14.12 10.90 9.24
C LEU A 27 -13.57 10.78 7.81
N VAL A 28 -13.60 11.87 7.04
CA VAL A 28 -13.10 11.91 5.66
C VAL A 28 -11.59 11.70 5.64
N SER A 29 -10.83 12.33 6.55
CA SER A 29 -9.38 12.13 6.61
C SER A 29 -9.01 10.70 6.99
N LEU A 30 -9.77 10.07 7.89
CA LEU A 30 -9.59 8.65 8.25
C LEU A 30 -9.82 7.73 7.05
N ILE A 31 -10.86 7.99 6.24
CA ILE A 31 -11.12 7.20 5.03
C ILE A 31 -9.97 7.35 4.04
N ILE A 32 -9.51 8.57 3.78
CA ILE A 32 -8.37 8.81 2.89
C ILE A 32 -7.13 8.07 3.41
N ALA A 33 -6.85 8.16 4.71
CA ALA A 33 -5.72 7.47 5.33
C ALA A 33 -5.80 5.95 5.15
N VAL A 34 -6.97 5.35 5.31
CA VAL A 34 -7.17 3.90 5.11
C VAL A 34 -6.95 3.51 3.65
N VAL A 35 -7.43 4.30 2.68
CA VAL A 35 -7.23 4.04 1.25
C VAL A 35 -5.76 4.12 0.88
N GLU A 36 -5.07 5.19 1.30
CA GLU A 36 -3.64 5.37 1.06
C GLU A 36 -2.81 4.26 1.72
N PHE A 37 -3.14 3.91 2.97
CA PHE A 37 -2.47 2.82 3.68
C PHE A 37 -2.68 1.46 2.99
N SER A 38 -3.90 1.19 2.51
CA SER A 38 -4.22 -0.04 1.79
C SER A 38 -3.39 -0.16 0.50
N ASN A 39 -3.25 0.94 -0.24
CA ASN A 39 -2.43 0.98 -1.44
C ASN A 39 -0.94 0.75 -1.12
N ALA A 40 -0.40 1.46 -0.13
CA ALA A 40 0.98 1.28 0.31
C ALA A 40 1.27 -0.17 0.73
N TYR A 41 0.35 -0.78 1.47
CA TYR A 41 0.47 -2.18 1.89
C TYR A 41 0.42 -3.15 0.70
N ASN A 42 -0.44 -2.91 -0.29
CA ASN A 42 -0.48 -3.71 -1.52
C ASN A 42 0.86 -3.68 -2.27
N ILE A 43 1.50 -2.50 -2.34
CA ILE A 43 2.83 -2.35 -2.95
C ILE A 43 3.86 -3.20 -2.20
N GLN A 44 3.88 -3.13 -0.87
CA GLN A 44 4.81 -3.90 -0.05
C GLN A 44 4.68 -5.42 -0.27
N VAL A 45 3.45 -5.93 -0.30
CA VAL A 45 3.18 -7.35 -0.58
C VAL A 45 3.64 -7.71 -1.99
N SER A 46 3.29 -6.91 -2.99
CA SER A 46 3.63 -7.16 -4.40
C SER A 46 5.15 -7.17 -4.63
N VAL A 47 5.89 -6.22 -4.06
CA VAL A 47 7.37 -6.18 -4.15
C VAL A 47 8.01 -7.40 -3.50
N THR A 48 7.45 -7.85 -2.38
CA THR A 48 7.94 -9.06 -1.69
C THR A 48 7.76 -10.31 -2.57
N GLN A 49 6.62 -10.44 -3.26
CA GLN A 49 6.36 -11.55 -4.18
C GLN A 49 7.27 -11.49 -5.41
N ALA A 50 7.42 -10.31 -6.03
CA ALA A 50 8.38 -10.09 -7.12
C ALA A 50 9.80 -10.51 -6.74
N SER A 51 10.25 -10.15 -5.54
CA SER A 51 11.60 -10.45 -5.06
C SER A 51 11.82 -11.96 -4.90
N ARG A 52 10.84 -12.69 -4.34
CA ARG A 52 10.90 -14.15 -4.19
C ARG A 52 10.96 -14.85 -5.55
N GLU A 53 10.14 -14.43 -6.50
CA GLU A 53 10.09 -15.05 -7.82
C GLU A 53 11.35 -14.75 -8.64
N ALA A 54 11.88 -13.53 -8.55
CA ALA A 54 13.18 -13.18 -9.13
C ALA A 54 14.32 -14.01 -8.53
N ALA A 55 14.37 -14.15 -7.20
CA ALA A 55 15.41 -14.92 -6.51
C ALA A 55 15.34 -16.42 -6.89
N ARG A 56 14.13 -16.99 -6.94
CA ARG A 56 13.92 -18.37 -7.37
C ARG A 56 14.40 -18.59 -8.81
N SER A 57 14.03 -17.68 -9.72
CA SER A 57 14.50 -17.75 -11.10
C SER A 57 16.01 -17.61 -11.20
N MET A 58 16.65 -16.68 -10.46
CA MET A 58 18.11 -16.56 -10.41
C MET A 58 18.77 -17.86 -9.96
N ALA A 59 18.24 -18.50 -8.91
CA ALA A 59 18.80 -19.74 -8.38
C ALA A 59 18.72 -20.91 -9.37
N ILE A 60 17.65 -20.97 -10.17
CA ILE A 60 17.43 -22.06 -11.13
C ILE A 60 18.18 -21.81 -12.44
N THR A 61 18.12 -20.59 -12.97
CA THR A 61 18.59 -20.29 -14.34
C THR A 61 19.93 -19.58 -14.38
N ASN A 62 20.39 -19.02 -13.25
CA ASN A 62 21.60 -18.18 -13.17
C ASN A 62 21.63 -17.07 -14.24
N ASP A 63 20.45 -16.54 -14.59
CA ASP A 63 20.24 -15.60 -15.69
C ASP A 63 19.41 -14.41 -15.16
N THR A 64 20.03 -13.23 -15.14
CA THR A 64 19.46 -11.99 -14.61
C THR A 64 18.29 -11.48 -15.44
N SER A 65 18.27 -11.74 -16.76
CA SER A 65 17.18 -11.34 -17.63
C SER A 65 15.92 -12.15 -17.31
N LYS A 66 16.06 -13.47 -17.20
CA LYS A 66 14.96 -14.37 -16.82
C LYS A 66 14.42 -14.06 -15.42
N ALA A 67 15.33 -13.80 -14.48
CA ALA A 67 14.93 -13.43 -13.13
C ALA A 67 14.20 -12.08 -13.06
N THR A 68 14.63 -11.09 -13.86
CA THR A 68 13.95 -9.80 -13.91
C THR A 68 12.55 -9.96 -14.50
N ALA A 69 12.41 -10.76 -15.55
CA ALA A 69 11.11 -11.06 -16.14
C ALA A 69 10.18 -11.78 -15.14
N ALA A 70 10.70 -12.78 -14.43
CA ALA A 70 9.96 -13.51 -13.40
C ALA A 70 9.54 -12.60 -12.23
N GLY A 71 10.44 -11.74 -11.77
CA GLY A 71 10.14 -10.75 -10.73
C GLY A 71 9.05 -9.76 -11.15
N LYS A 72 9.12 -9.24 -12.38
CA LYS A 72 8.07 -8.37 -12.93
C LYS A 72 6.71 -9.10 -13.01
N ALA A 73 6.70 -10.36 -13.42
CA ALA A 73 5.48 -11.18 -13.45
C ALA A 73 4.91 -11.44 -12.05
N GLY A 74 5.76 -11.47 -11.01
CA GLY A 74 5.35 -11.64 -9.61
C GLY A 74 4.67 -10.42 -8.97
N ALA A 75 4.63 -9.27 -9.64
CA ALA A 75 3.96 -8.06 -9.18
C ALA A 75 3.10 -7.40 -10.28
N PRO A 76 2.01 -8.05 -10.74
CA PRO A 76 1.22 -7.59 -11.89
C PRO A 76 0.45 -6.29 -11.64
N SER A 77 0.19 -5.95 -10.38
CA SER A 77 -0.48 -4.71 -9.97
C SER A 77 0.44 -3.49 -9.95
N LEU A 78 1.75 -3.66 -10.14
CA LEU A 78 2.73 -2.57 -10.10
C LEU A 78 3.18 -2.14 -11.50
N ASP A 79 3.48 -0.86 -11.65
CA ASP A 79 4.14 -0.34 -12.84
C ASP A 79 5.59 -0.86 -12.89
N THR A 80 5.83 -1.82 -13.78
CA THR A 80 7.13 -2.47 -13.93
C THR A 80 8.26 -1.53 -14.35
N SER A 81 7.94 -0.33 -14.84
CA SER A 81 8.92 0.71 -15.17
C SER A 81 9.54 1.35 -13.94
N LYS A 82 8.84 1.27 -12.79
CA LYS A 82 9.29 1.81 -11.49
C LYS A 82 10.01 0.76 -10.62
N LEU A 83 10.01 -0.51 -11.04
CA LEU A 83 10.77 -1.55 -10.35
C LEU A 83 12.21 -1.61 -10.84
N SER A 84 13.16 -1.54 -9.92
CA SER A 84 14.57 -1.84 -10.14
C SER A 84 14.95 -3.16 -9.49
N PHE A 85 15.75 -3.97 -10.18
CA PHE A 85 16.27 -5.23 -9.68
C PHE A 85 17.79 -5.15 -9.66
N SER A 86 18.39 -5.41 -8.50
CA SER A 86 19.83 -5.49 -8.32
C SER A 86 20.17 -6.90 -7.82
N TYR A 87 21.01 -7.59 -8.58
CA TYR A 87 21.48 -8.92 -8.23
C TYR A 87 22.93 -8.81 -7.78
N SER A 88 23.18 -9.04 -6.49
CA SER A 88 24.54 -9.17 -5.95
C SER A 88 24.71 -10.58 -5.41
N GLY A 89 25.88 -11.16 -5.66
CA GLY A 89 26.17 -12.53 -5.22
C GLY A 89 25.51 -13.60 -6.08
N ALA A 90 25.76 -13.58 -7.40
CA ALA A 90 25.57 -14.80 -8.18
C ALA A 90 26.37 -15.90 -7.49
N CYS A 91 25.69 -16.96 -7.03
CA CYS A 91 26.38 -18.13 -6.54
C CYS A 91 27.16 -18.68 -7.73
N ALA A 92 28.50 -18.55 -7.68
CA ALA A 92 29.35 -19.24 -8.62
C ALA A 92 28.95 -20.72 -8.57
N ALA A 93 28.67 -21.31 -9.74
CA ALA A 93 28.21 -22.69 -9.81
C ALA A 93 29.23 -23.60 -9.07
N GLY A 94 28.86 -24.06 -7.86
CA GLY A 94 29.68 -24.92 -7.02
C GLY A 94 30.33 -24.30 -5.77
N SER A 95 30.12 -23.02 -5.42
CA SER A 95 30.65 -22.49 -4.14
C SER A 95 29.76 -22.87 -2.94
N PRO A 96 30.33 -23.40 -1.82
CA PRO A 96 29.57 -23.73 -0.62
C PRO A 96 28.92 -22.47 -0.01
N PRO A 97 27.83 -22.61 0.76
CA PRO A 97 27.09 -21.47 1.30
C PRO A 97 28.02 -20.60 2.15
N GLN A 98 28.26 -19.37 1.68
CA GLN A 98 29.09 -18.39 2.39
C GLN A 98 28.24 -17.77 3.51
N GLN A 99 28.13 -18.52 4.60
CA GLN A 99 27.45 -18.14 5.83
C GLN A 99 28.41 -17.23 6.62
N SER A 100 28.29 -15.91 6.44
CA SER A 100 29.05 -14.95 7.25
C SER A 100 28.40 -14.83 8.64
N ARG A 101 29.22 -15.10 9.67
CA ARG A 101 28.93 -14.90 11.09
C ARG A 101 28.39 -13.50 11.41
#